data_AF-A0A7V5J2P3-F1
#
_entry.id   AF-A0A7V5J2P3-F1
#
_cell.length_a   1.000
_cell.length_b   1.000
_cell.length_c   1.000
_cell.angle_alpha   90.00
_cell.angle_beta   90.00
_cell.angle_gamma   90.00
#
_symmetry.space_group_name_H-M   'P 1'
#
loop_
_entity.id
_entity.type
_entity.pdbx_description
1 polymer ?
#
loop_
_entity_poly.entity_id
_entity_poly.type
_entity_poly.pdbx_seq_one_letter_code
_entity_poly.pdbx_strand_id
1 'polypeptide(L)'
;MRSKYSEIKNLFLDSVDSKNYVELDSLGFNHKVLEESLDKPLKMILLFGRPGTGKSMTLNRLYTQLKNQREIHYFDAPILSEKEFLKSIYESISGQKIPQNMRVNFDGLLRYCQKLKGEREIVFLLDECQLYSEALME
;
A
#
# COMPACT_ATOMS: atom_id res chain seq x y z
N MET A 1 -9.09 -35.53 -9.96
CA MET A 1 -10.29 -35.22 -9.14
C MET A 1 -9.80 -34.53 -7.88
N ARG A 2 -10.04 -33.22 -7.69
CA ARG A 2 -9.73 -32.57 -6.41
C ARG A 2 -10.77 -33.03 -5.40
N SER A 3 -10.34 -33.45 -4.21
CA SER A 3 -11.29 -33.84 -3.16
C SER A 3 -11.86 -32.58 -2.51
N LYS A 4 -13.11 -32.66 -2.03
CA LYS A 4 -13.71 -31.57 -1.22
C LYS A 4 -12.83 -31.18 -0.04
N TYR A 5 -12.09 -32.12 0.52
CA TYR A 5 -11.12 -31.86 1.58
C TYR A 5 -10.00 -30.93 1.12
N SER A 6 -9.44 -31.13 -0.08
CA SER A 6 -8.40 -30.26 -0.63
C SER A 6 -8.90 -28.83 -0.88
N GLU A 7 -10.15 -28.66 -1.30
CA GLU A 7 -10.75 -27.33 -1.51
C GLU A 7 -10.97 -26.59 -0.19
N ILE A 8 -11.54 -27.27 0.81
CA ILE A 8 -11.76 -26.70 2.14
C ILE A 8 -10.43 -26.37 2.83
N LYS A 9 -9.45 -27.29 2.79
CA LYS A 9 -8.12 -27.06 3.35
C LYS A 9 -7.46 -25.81 2.78
N ASN A 10 -7.60 -25.59 1.47
CA ASN A 10 -7.00 -24.44 0.80
C ASN A 10 -7.66 -23.11 1.16
N LEU A 11 -8.94 -23.12 1.58
CA LEU A 11 -9.65 -21.93 2.05
C LEU A 11 -9.11 -21.40 3.39
N PHE A 12 -8.48 -22.26 4.19
CA PHE A 12 -7.86 -21.92 5.48
C PHE A 12 -6.35 -21.67 5.40
N LEU A 13 -5.75 -21.70 4.21
CA LEU A 13 -4.37 -21.28 4.04
C LEU A 13 -4.31 -19.75 4.20
N ASP A 14 -3.35 -19.27 5.00
CA ASP A 14 -3.03 -17.84 5.14
C ASP A 14 -2.52 -17.28 3.80
N SER A 15 -3.47 -17.00 2.93
CA SER A 15 -3.27 -16.37 1.64
C SER A 15 -4.16 -15.14 1.61
N VAL A 16 -3.58 -14.02 1.18
CA VAL A 16 -4.32 -12.76 1.05
C VAL A 16 -5.16 -12.82 -0.24
N ASP A 17 -6.22 -13.65 -0.22
CA ASP A 17 -7.17 -13.76 -1.33
C ASP A 17 -8.44 -12.96 -1.00
N SER A 18 -8.59 -11.81 -1.68
CA SER A 18 -9.74 -10.92 -1.51
C SER A 18 -11.08 -11.57 -1.85
N LYS A 19 -11.10 -12.69 -2.60
CA LYS A 19 -12.33 -13.39 -3.00
C LYS A 19 -12.95 -14.23 -1.88
N ASN A 20 -12.17 -14.64 -0.88
CA ASN A 20 -12.63 -15.51 0.20
C ASN A 20 -12.82 -14.75 1.54
N TYR A 21 -12.82 -13.42 1.49
CA TYR A 21 -12.93 -12.60 2.69
C TYR A 21 -14.36 -12.58 3.23
N VAL A 22 -14.52 -12.92 4.50
CA VAL A 22 -15.78 -12.73 5.21
C VAL A 22 -15.83 -11.29 5.71
N GLU A 23 -16.67 -10.46 5.08
CA GLU A 23 -16.88 -9.09 5.52
C GLU A 23 -17.59 -9.09 6.88
N LEU A 24 -16.90 -8.62 7.93
CA LEU A 24 -17.57 -8.21 9.16
C LEU A 24 -18.06 -6.78 8.99
N ASP A 25 -19.27 -6.46 9.46
CA ASP A 25 -19.86 -5.12 9.28
C ASP A 25 -18.95 -3.98 9.78
N SER A 26 -18.18 -4.23 10.85
CA SER A 26 -17.20 -3.29 11.39
C SER A 26 -16.02 -3.02 10.44
N LEU A 27 -15.62 -4.00 9.63
CA LEU A 27 -14.55 -3.85 8.64
C LEU A 27 -15.04 -3.06 7.42
N GLY A 28 -16.30 -3.24 7.01
CA GLY A 28 -16.93 -2.43 5.97
C GLY A 28 -17.00 -0.95 6.35
N PHE A 29 -17.39 -0.65 7.60
CA PHE A 29 -17.37 0.72 8.11
C PHE A 29 -15.97 1.32 8.11
N ASN A 30 -14.97 0.60 8.63
CA ASN A 30 -13.59 1.08 8.66
C ASN A 30 -13.01 1.31 7.27
N HIS A 31 -13.34 0.45 6.31
CA HIS A 31 -12.94 0.61 4.91
C HIS A 31 -13.51 1.91 4.33
N LYS A 32 -14.81 2.17 4.53
CA LYS A 32 -15.46 3.39 4.05
C LYS A 32 -14.85 4.64 4.68
N VAL A 33 -14.59 4.63 5.99
CA VAL A 33 -13.93 5.74 6.70
C VAL A 33 -12.53 5.98 6.14
N LEU A 34 -11.79 4.92 5.80
CA LEU A 34 -10.46 5.02 5.21
C LEU A 34 -10.52 5.63 3.80
N GLU A 35 -11.43 5.15 2.96
CA GLU A 35 -11.69 5.67 1.61
C GLU A 35 -12.04 7.17 1.63
N GLU A 36 -13.03 7.57 2.43
CA GLU A 36 -13.43 8.98 2.59
C GLU A 36 -12.31 9.86 3.15
N SER A 37 -11.36 9.28 3.89
CA SER A 37 -10.22 10.01 4.45
C SER A 37 -9.13 10.27 3.41
N LEU A 38 -9.07 9.51 2.32
CA LEU A 38 -8.16 9.79 1.20
C LEU A 38 -8.51 11.08 0.45
N ASP A 39 -9.76 11.54 0.54
CA ASP A 39 -10.23 12.74 -0.16
C ASP A 39 -10.08 14.01 0.71
N LYS A 40 -9.68 13.84 1.98
CA LYS A 40 -9.33 14.97 2.85
C LYS A 40 -7.91 15.43 2.51
N PRO A 41 -7.56 16.70 2.76
CA PRO A 41 -6.17 17.19 2.65
C PRO A 41 -5.30 16.67 3.82
N LEU A 42 -5.49 15.42 4.22
CA LEU A 42 -4.69 14.72 5.22
C LEU A 42 -3.43 14.19 4.55
N LYS A 43 -2.27 14.46 5.15
CA LYS A 43 -0.98 14.10 4.56
C LYS A 43 -0.56 12.65 4.85
N MET A 44 -1.12 12.04 5.90
CA MET A 44 -0.76 10.69 6.35
C MET A 44 -1.91 10.09 7.18
N ILE A 45 -2.23 8.82 6.94
CA ILE A 45 -3.22 8.05 7.70
C ILE A 45 -2.53 6.81 8.27
N LEU A 46 -2.64 6.60 9.58
CA LEU A 46 -2.09 5.44 10.26
C LEU A 46 -3.19 4.43 10.60
N LEU A 47 -3.13 3.24 10.01
CA LEU A 47 -4.01 2.12 10.34
C LEU A 47 -3.32 1.20 11.37
N PHE A 48 -3.77 1.26 12.62
CA PHE A 48 -3.22 0.44 13.71
C PHE A 48 -4.21 -0.61 14.23
N GLY A 49 -3.68 -1.69 14.80
CA GLY A 49 -4.48 -2.81 15.30
C GLY A 49 -3.61 -4.03 15.60
N ARG A 50 -4.12 -4.98 16.38
CA ARG A 50 -3.38 -6.20 16.74
C ARG A 50 -3.05 -7.04 15.48
N PRO A 51 -2.02 -7.91 15.52
CA PRO A 51 -1.80 -8.90 14.45
C PRO A 51 -3.06 -9.74 14.20
N GLY A 52 -3.33 -10.08 12.94
CA GLY A 52 -4.50 -10.88 12.55
C GLY A 52 -5.84 -10.12 12.48
N THR A 53 -5.89 -8.80 12.73
CA THR A 53 -7.15 -8.03 12.62
C THR A 53 -7.51 -7.60 11.18
N GLY A 54 -6.79 -8.10 10.18
CA GLY A 54 -7.09 -7.86 8.77
C GLY A 54 -6.57 -6.54 8.18
N LYS A 55 -5.61 -5.84 8.81
CA LYS A 55 -5.07 -4.56 8.32
C LYS A 55 -4.53 -4.64 6.89
N SER A 56 -3.64 -5.60 6.62
CA SER A 56 -3.06 -5.84 5.30
C SER A 56 -4.13 -6.19 4.26
N MET A 57 -5.14 -6.96 4.66
CA MET A 57 -6.28 -7.26 3.78
C MET A 57 -7.11 -6.00 3.47
N THR A 58 -7.35 -5.13 4.45
CA THR A 58 -8.04 -3.85 4.24
C THR A 58 -7.26 -2.96 3.26
N LEU A 59 -5.94 -2.83 3.42
CA LEU A 59 -5.09 -2.07 2.49
C LEU A 59 -5.10 -2.67 1.07
N ASN A 60 -4.97 -4.00 0.95
CA ASN A 60 -5.00 -4.68 -0.35
C ASN A 60 -6.38 -4.57 -1.03
N ARG A 61 -7.47 -4.62 -0.27
CA ARG A 61 -8.83 -4.40 -0.79
C ARG A 61 -8.98 -2.99 -1.33
N LEU A 62 -8.55 -1.99 -0.55
CA LEU A 62 -8.57 -0.58 -0.94
C LEU A 62 -7.76 -0.36 -2.23
N TYR A 63 -6.54 -0.90 -2.29
CA TYR A 63 -5.72 -0.86 -3.50
C TYR A 63 -6.43 -1.49 -4.70
N THR A 64 -6.94 -2.70 -4.54
CA THR A 64 -7.58 -3.46 -5.63
C THR A 64 -8.79 -2.73 -6.21
N GLN A 65 -9.57 -2.05 -5.36
CA GLN A 65 -10.74 -1.28 -5.79
C GLN A 65 -10.35 0.03 -6.46
N LEU A 66 -9.36 0.75 -5.92
CA LEU A 66 -9.04 2.12 -6.34
C LEU A 66 -7.96 2.22 -7.43
N LYS A 67 -7.15 1.18 -7.67
CA LYS A 67 -6.02 1.23 -8.62
C LYS A 67 -6.37 1.60 -10.06
N ASN A 68 -7.62 1.39 -10.47
CA ASN A 68 -8.09 1.74 -11.81
C ASN A 68 -8.74 3.14 -11.86
N GLN A 69 -8.97 3.76 -10.70
CA GLN A 69 -9.69 5.03 -10.56
C GLN A 69 -8.79 6.18 -10.13
N ARG A 70 -7.73 5.89 -9.35
CA ARG A 70 -6.76 6.88 -8.88
C ARG A 70 -5.34 6.34 -8.95
N GLU A 71 -4.37 7.23 -8.94
CA GLU A 71 -2.97 6.86 -8.88
C GLU A 71 -2.62 6.41 -7.46
N ILE A 72 -2.66 5.09 -7.25
CA ILE A 72 -2.38 4.46 -5.96
C ILE A 72 -1.34 3.36 -6.13
N HIS A 73 -0.36 3.34 -5.24
CA HIS A 73 0.73 2.37 -5.22
C HIS A 73 0.74 1.65 -3.88
N TYR A 74 0.87 0.32 -3.92
CA TYR A 74 0.89 -0.52 -2.73
C TYR A 74 2.23 -1.20 -2.58
N PHE A 75 2.85 -1.02 -1.42
CA PHE A 75 4.04 -1.71 -0.96
C PHE A 75 3.63 -2.72 0.11
N ASP A 76 3.51 -3.98 -0.29
CA ASP A 76 3.09 -5.11 0.55
C ASP A 76 4.23 -5.65 1.44
N ALA A 77 5.47 -5.35 1.08
CA ALA A 77 6.66 -5.68 1.86
C ALA A 77 7.43 -4.40 2.25
N PRO A 78 8.01 -4.38 3.46
CA PRO A 78 8.75 -3.22 3.93
C PRO A 78 10.05 -3.02 3.13
N ILE A 79 10.34 -1.77 2.78
CA ILE A 79 11.58 -1.40 2.09
C ILE A 79 12.55 -0.82 3.12
N LEU A 80 13.48 -1.64 3.58
CA LEU A 80 14.34 -1.33 4.73
C LEU A 80 15.50 -0.37 4.42
N SER A 81 15.83 -0.17 3.15
CA SER A 81 16.91 0.72 2.73
C SER A 81 16.34 2.02 2.19
N GLU A 82 16.79 3.16 2.72
CA GLU A 82 16.43 4.49 2.21
C GLU A 82 16.66 4.62 0.71
N LYS A 83 17.81 4.13 0.21
CA LYS A 83 18.12 4.15 -1.22
C LYS A 83 17.05 3.43 -2.03
N GLU A 84 16.66 2.23 -1.60
CA GLU A 84 15.66 1.43 -2.31
C GLU A 84 14.25 2.00 -2.12
N PHE A 85 13.97 2.65 -0.99
CA PHE A 85 12.70 3.33 -0.74
C PHE A 85 12.51 4.51 -1.69
N LEU A 86 13.47 5.45 -1.73
CA LEU A 86 13.43 6.60 -2.64
C LEU A 86 13.36 6.17 -4.11
N LYS A 87 14.10 5.10 -4.46
CA LYS A 87 14.03 4.49 -5.78
C LYS A 87 12.63 3.96 -6.07
N SER A 88 12.05 3.17 -5.19
CA SER A 88 10.72 2.57 -5.37
C SER A 88 9.63 3.62 -5.52
N ILE A 89 9.69 4.71 -4.75
CA ILE A 89 8.79 5.86 -4.89
C ILE A 89 8.95 6.50 -6.28
N TYR A 90 10.19 6.81 -6.70
CA TYR A 90 10.41 7.41 -8.02
C TYR A 90 9.92 6.52 -9.16
N GLU A 91 10.26 5.23 -9.14
CA GLU A 91 9.86 4.29 -10.20
C GLU A 91 8.33 4.14 -10.27
N SER A 92 7.66 4.17 -9.11
CA SER A 92 6.20 4.13 -9.01
C SER A 92 5.55 5.35 -9.69
N ILE A 93 6.02 6.56 -9.39
CA ILE A 93 5.44 7.80 -9.92
C ILE A 93 5.80 8.04 -11.39
N SER A 94 7.05 7.76 -11.77
CA SER A 94 7.56 8.06 -13.11
C SER A 94 7.22 6.98 -14.14
N GLY A 95 6.92 5.76 -13.69
CA GLY A 95 6.81 4.58 -14.55
C GLY A 95 8.15 4.15 -15.18
N GLN A 96 9.26 4.78 -14.82
CA GLN A 96 10.58 4.50 -15.35
C GLN A 96 11.37 3.64 -14.38
N LYS A 97 11.99 2.56 -14.88
CA LYS A 97 12.91 1.75 -14.08
C LYS A 97 14.28 2.41 -14.03
N ILE A 98 14.81 2.55 -12.82
CA ILE A 98 16.15 3.07 -12.56
C ILE A 98 17.15 1.91 -12.56
N PRO A 99 18.26 2.03 -13.31
CA PRO A 99 19.36 1.07 -13.27
C PRO A 99 19.87 0.83 -11.84
N GLN A 100 20.24 -0.41 -11.48
CA GLN A 100 20.62 -0.77 -10.11
C GLN A 100 21.81 0.03 -9.54
N ASN A 101 22.70 0.50 -10.42
CA ASN A 101 23.86 1.31 -10.09
C ASN A 101 23.55 2.80 -9.88
N MET A 102 22.35 3.25 -10.26
CA MET A 102 21.93 4.64 -10.09
C MET A 102 21.16 4.81 -8.77
N ARG A 103 21.29 5.99 -8.17
CA ARG A 103 20.62 6.37 -6.92
C ARG A 103 19.66 7.51 -7.18
N VAL A 104 18.48 7.42 -6.59
CA VAL A 104 17.59 8.58 -6.49
C VAL A 104 18.10 9.48 -5.38
N ASN A 105 18.34 10.75 -5.72
CA ASN A 105 18.62 11.78 -4.74
C ASN A 105 17.29 12.33 -4.20
N PHE A 106 17.16 12.42 -2.87
CA PHE A 106 16.01 13.00 -2.18
C PHE A 106 15.60 14.38 -2.74
N ASP A 107 16.54 15.31 -2.90
CA ASP A 107 16.26 16.65 -3.45
C ASP A 107 15.73 16.59 -4.88
N GLY A 108 16.24 15.62 -5.66
CA GLY A 108 15.79 15.37 -7.02
C GLY A 108 14.34 14.87 -7.04
N LEU A 109 14.03 13.92 -6.17
CA LEU A 109 12.68 13.39 -5.99
C LEU A 109 11.73 14.47 -5.46
N LEU A 110 12.14 15.28 -4.48
CA LEU A 110 11.34 16.37 -3.94
C LEU A 110 10.98 17.40 -5.01
N ARG A 111 11.97 17.83 -5.81
CA ARG A 111 11.73 18.73 -6.95
C ARG A 111 10.82 18.11 -8.00
N TYR A 112 10.92 16.80 -8.22
CA TYR A 112 10.03 16.08 -9.11
C TYR A 112 8.59 16.09 -8.58
N CYS A 113 8.37 15.72 -7.32
CA CYS A 113 7.05 15.75 -6.67
C CYS A 113 6.44 17.16 -6.63
N GLN A 114 7.26 18.21 -6.42
CA GLN A 114 6.79 19.60 -6.43
C GLN A 114 6.19 20.01 -7.78
N LYS A 115 6.71 19.48 -8.89
CA LYS A 115 6.15 19.74 -10.23
C LYS A 115 4.80 19.06 -10.44
N LEU A 116 4.55 17.95 -9.76
CA LEU A 116 3.30 17.20 -9.85
C LEU A 116 2.20 17.78 -8.95
N LYS A 117 2.56 18.70 -8.05
CA LYS A 117 1.64 19.25 -7.05
C LYS A 117 0.48 19.98 -7.73
N GLY A 118 -0.75 19.52 -7.47
CA GLY A 118 -1.97 20.08 -8.04
C GLY A 118 -2.31 19.56 -9.44
N GLU A 119 -1.40 18.80 -10.06
CA GLU A 119 -1.65 18.11 -11.34
C GLU A 119 -1.99 16.63 -11.13
N ARG A 120 -1.35 16.00 -10.14
CA ARG A 120 -1.53 14.57 -9.81
C ARG A 120 -1.73 14.39 -8.30
N GLU A 121 -2.69 13.56 -7.96
CA GLU A 121 -2.90 13.07 -6.59
C GLU A 121 -2.43 11.63 -6.51
N ILE A 122 -1.34 11.41 -5.77
CA ILE A 122 -0.64 10.13 -5.69
C ILE A 122 -0.78 9.60 -4.27
N VAL A 123 -1.28 8.38 -4.13
CA VAL A 123 -1.47 7.71 -2.84
C VAL A 123 -0.49 6.55 -2.71
N PHE A 124 0.25 6.51 -1.61
CA PHE A 124 1.10 5.38 -1.25
C PHE A 124 0.48 4.63 -0.07
N LEU A 125 0.29 3.33 -0.25
CA LEU A 125 -0.10 2.40 0.81
C LEU A 125 1.15 1.62 1.23
N LEU A 126 1.54 1.77 2.49
CA LEU A 126 2.69 1.10 3.08
C LEU A 126 2.19 0.07 4.09
N ASP A 127 2.36 -1.23 3.79
CA ASP A 127 2.12 -2.29 4.76
C ASP A 127 3.31 -2.46 5.71
N GLU A 128 3.07 -3.06 6.87
CA GLU A 128 4.09 -3.30 7.90
C GLU A 128 4.96 -2.06 8.20
N CYS A 129 4.32 -0.89 8.26
CA CYS A 129 5.00 0.42 8.35
C CYS A 129 5.92 0.55 9.58
N GLN A 130 5.69 -0.26 10.63
CA GLN A 130 6.55 -0.32 11.81
C GLN A 130 7.96 -0.89 11.54
N LEU A 131 8.18 -1.50 10.38
CA LEU A 131 9.48 -2.04 9.98
C LEU A 131 10.34 -1.02 9.22
N TYR A 132 9.78 0.14 8.87
CA TYR A 132 10.54 1.24 8.30
C TYR A 132 11.34 1.93 9.41
N SER A 133 12.55 2.39 9.09
CA SER A 133 13.36 3.13 10.06
C SER A 133 12.73 4.48 10.40
N GLU A 134 12.99 5.01 11.59
CA GLU A 134 12.55 6.35 12.01
C GLU A 134 12.92 7.42 10.96
N ALA A 135 14.15 7.39 10.45
CA ALA A 135 14.62 8.30 9.41
C ALA A 135 13.83 8.26 8.07
N LEU A 136 13.03 7.22 7.82
CA LEU A 136 12.16 7.14 6.64
C LEU A 136 10.74 7.67 6.91
N MET A 137 10.36 7.75 8.18
CA MET A 137 9.02 8.13 8.63
C MET A 137 8.97 9.55 9.23
N GLU A 138 10.11 10.10 9.66
CA GLU A 138 10.33 11.51 10.04
C GLU A 138 10.59 12.42 8.84
#